data_AF-A0A8T9FWS4-F1
#
_entry.id   AF-A0A8T9FWS4-F1
#
_cell.length_a   1.000
_cell.length_b   1.000
_cell.length_c   1.000
_cell.angle_alpha   90.00
_cell.angle_beta   90.00
_cell.angle_gamma   90.00
#
_symmetry.space_group_name_H-M   'P 1'
#
loop_
_entity.id
_entity.type
_entity.pdbx_description
1 polymer ?
#
loop_
_entity_poly.entity_id
_entity_poly.type
_entity_poly.pdbx_seq_one_letter_code
_entity_poly.pdbx_strand_id
1 'polypeptide(L)' 'MTVSTMELKLQEIRSETGLSRQEKIARLEKLRSEARALQRAATESAMVDDDGWYEDVHLIDTELENLGRPIEEKGAATL' A
#
# COMPACT_ATOMS: atom_id res chain seq x y z
N MET A 1 13.06 -12.05 -9.78
CA MET A 1 12.08 -11.29 -8.98
C MET A 1 11.38 -10.34 -9.94
N THR A 2 10.15 -10.65 -10.33
CA THR A 2 9.28 -9.69 -11.02
C THR A 2 8.85 -8.70 -9.96
N VAL A 3 9.51 -7.54 -9.90
CA VAL A 3 9.08 -6.48 -8.99
C VAL A 3 7.72 -6.00 -9.47
N SER A 4 6.69 -6.15 -8.63
CA SER A 4 5.34 -5.72 -8.97
C SER A 4 5.34 -4.20 -9.15
N THR A 5 4.49 -3.69 -10.03
CA THR A 5 4.41 -2.24 -10.30
C THR A 5 4.16 -1.45 -9.02
N MET A 6 3.49 -2.05 -8.03
CA MET A 6 3.27 -1.44 -6.72
C MET A 6 4.55 -1.30 -5.89
N GLU A 7 5.40 -2.32 -5.86
CA GLU A 7 6.67 -2.29 -5.12
C GLU A 7 7.59 -1.17 -5.63
N LEU A 8 7.61 -0.92 -6.95
CA LEU A 8 8.37 0.19 -7.53
C LEU A 8 7.85 1.55 -7.02
N LYS A 9 6.53 1.76 -7.03
CA LYS A 9 5.92 3.00 -6.52
C LYS A 9 6.17 3.21 -5.03
N LEU A 10 6.11 2.14 -4.25
CA LEU A 10 6.45 2.16 -2.82
C LEU A 10 7.92 2.58 -2.62
N GLN A 11 8.83 1.99 -3.39
CA GLN A 11 10.25 2.33 -3.33
C GLN A 11 10.50 3.79 -3.74
N GLU A 12 9.79 4.34 -4.72
CA GLU A 12 9.87 5.75 -5.08
C GLU A 12 9.44 6.65 -3.91
N ILE A 13 8.28 6.39 -3.29
CA ILE A 13 7.79 7.18 -2.15
C ILE A 13 8.76 7.07 -0.96
N ARG A 14 9.33 5.89 -0.73
CA ARG A 14 10.29 5.66 0.36
C ARG A 14 11.59 6.43 0.13
N SER A 15 12.11 6.38 -1.10
CA SER A 15 13.41 6.97 -1.47
C SER A 15 13.35 8.48 -1.71
N GLU A 16 12.15 9.05 -1.84
CA GLU A 16 11.95 10.49 -1.97
C GLU A 16 12.37 11.21 -0.68
N THR A 17 13.49 11.92 -0.76
CA THR A 17 14.08 12.66 0.38
C THR A 17 13.42 14.02 0.56
N GLY A 18 12.70 14.53 -0.44
CA GLY A 18 11.98 15.79 -0.38
C GLY A 18 10.66 15.75 0.38
N LEU A 19 10.15 14.56 0.73
CA LEU A 19 8.89 14.41 1.45
C LEU A 19 9.11 14.24 2.95
N SER A 20 8.34 15.01 3.72
CA SER A 20 8.13 14.71 5.12
C SER A 20 7.37 13.39 5.30
N ARG A 21 7.48 12.79 6.50
CA ARG A 21 6.76 11.57 6.85
C ARG A 21 5.25 11.68 6.61
N GLN A 22 4.65 12.83 6.92
CA GLN A 22 3.21 13.06 6.69
C GLN A 22 2.86 13.09 5.20
N GLU A 23 3.70 13.67 4.36
CA GLU A 23 3.49 13.67 2.91
C GLU A 23 3.66 12.27 2.31
N LYS A 24 4.59 11.46 2.83
CA LYS A 24 4.72 10.05 2.46
C LYS A 24 3.45 9.27 2.81
N ILE A 25 2.94 9.44 4.02
CA ILE A 25 1.67 8.83 4.45
C ILE A 25 0.52 9.26 3.53
N ALA A 26 0.37 10.55 3.24
CA ALA A 26 -0.68 11.05 2.36
C ALA A 26 -0.58 10.48 0.94
N ARG A 27 0.63 10.32 0.39
CA ARG A 27 0.85 9.68 -0.91
C ARG A 27 0.49 8.19 -0.89
N LEU A 28 0.85 7.47 0.16
CA LEU A 28 0.51 6.05 0.31
C LEU A 28 -0.99 5.84 0.48
N GLU A 29 -1.67 6.68 1.26
CA GLU A 29 -3.14 6.63 1.40
C GLU A 29 -3.85 6.87 0.06
N LYS A 30 -3.35 7.83 -0.73
CA LYS A 30 -3.86 8.06 -2.09
C LYS A 30 -3.64 6.83 -2.98
N LEU A 31 -2.43 6.26 -2.96
CA LEU A 31 -2.08 5.08 -3.73
C LEU A 31 -2.96 3.87 -3.36
N ARG A 32 -3.26 3.69 -2.07
CA ARG A 32 -4.18 2.67 -1.57
C ARG A 32 -5.60 2.85 -2.10
N SER A 33 -6.10 4.09 -2.11
CA SER A 33 -7.42 4.39 -2.65
C SER A 33 -7.51 4.13 -4.15
N GLU A 34 -6.45 4.45 -4.90
CA GLU A 34 -6.35 4.17 -6.34
C GLU A 34 -6.32 2.66 -6.60
N ALA A 35 -5.52 1.90 -5.85
CA ALA A 35 -5.45 0.45 -5.94
C ALA A 35 -6.82 -0.21 -5.68
N ARG A 36 -7.54 0.24 -4.64
CA ARG A 36 -8.92 -0.23 -4.36
C ARG A 36 -9.93 0.17 -5.42
N ALA A 37 -9.83 1.39 -5.96
CA ALA A 37 -10.72 1.84 -7.03
C ALA A 37 -10.51 0.99 -8.30
N LEU A 38 -9.26 0.69 -8.62
CA LEU A 38 -8.88 -0.20 -9.70
C LEU A 38 -9.42 -1.62 -9.43
N GLN A 39 -9.32 -2.11 -8.18
CA GLN A 39 -9.84 -3.42 -7.77
C GLN A 39 -11.35 -3.50 -7.96
N ARG A 40 -12.06 -2.43 -7.59
CA ARG A 40 -13.51 -2.32 -7.77
C ARG A 40 -13.91 -2.33 -9.25
N ALA A 41 -13.16 -1.62 -10.09
CA ALA A 41 -13.39 -1.61 -11.53
C ALA A 41 -13.07 -2.98 -12.18
N ALA A 42 -12.07 -3.70 -11.66
CA ALA A 42 -11.71 -5.03 -12.14
C ALA A 42 -12.73 -6.10 -11.73
N THR A 43 -13.23 -6.08 -10.49
CA THR A 43 -14.23 -7.05 -10.01
C THR A 43 -15.63 -6.86 -10.59
N GLU A 44 -15.94 -5.68 -11.15
CA GLU A 44 -17.21 -5.45 -11.86
C GLU A 44 -17.23 -6.08 -13.27
N SER A 45 -16.08 -6.56 -13.77
CA SER A 45 -15.98 -7.35 -15.00
C SER A 45 -15.75 -8.83 -14.65
N ALA A 46 -16.55 -9.72 -15.23
CA ALA A 46 -16.70 -11.12 -14.85
C ALA A 46 -15.40 -11.90 -14.55
N MET A 47 -15.42 -12.69 -13.46
CA MET A 47 -14.43 -13.73 -13.10
C MET A 47 -12.97 -13.26 -13.07
N VAL A 48 -12.62 -12.39 -12.12
CA VAL A 48 -11.21 -12.11 -11.80
C VAL A 48 -10.78 -13.03 -10.66
N ASP A 49 -9.83 -13.94 -10.96
CA ASP A 49 -9.08 -14.70 -9.96
C ASP A 49 -8.33 -13.74 -9.02
N ASP A 50 -8.38 -14.05 -7.73
CA ASP A 50 -8.02 -13.21 -6.59
C ASP A 50 -6.50 -12.98 -6.41
N ASP A 51 -5.70 -13.33 -7.41
CA ASP A 51 -4.33 -13.83 -7.22
C ASP A 51 -3.22 -12.74 -7.17
N GLY A 52 -3.52 -11.48 -6.86
CA GLY A 52 -2.43 -10.49 -6.71
C GLY A 52 -2.81 -9.08 -6.29
N TRP A 53 -4.10 -8.72 -6.37
CA TRP A 53 -4.56 -7.37 -6.02
C TRP A 53 -4.57 -7.13 -4.50
N TYR A 54 -4.81 -8.20 -3.72
CA TYR A 54 -4.66 -8.16 -2.28
C TYR A 54 -3.21 -7.90 -1.86
N GLU A 55 -2.24 -8.46 -2.59
CA GLU A 55 -0.82 -8.29 -2.29
C GLU A 55 -0.41 -6.81 -2.43
N ASP A 56 -0.85 -6.13 -3.49
CA ASP A 56 -0.56 -4.71 -3.71
C ASP A 56 -1.12 -3.81 -2.60
N VAL A 57 -2.37 -4.03 -2.17
CA VAL A 57 -2.98 -3.27 -1.07
C VAL A 57 -2.30 -3.58 0.26
N HIS A 58 -1.92 -4.85 0.47
CA HIS A 58 -1.25 -5.29 1.69
C HIS A 58 0.16 -4.69 1.83
N LEU A 59 0.90 -4.55 0.72
CA LEU A 59 2.20 -3.89 0.69
C LEU A 59 2.10 -2.41 1.08
N ILE A 60 1.06 -1.70 0.60
CA ILE A 60 0.83 -0.29 0.98
C ILE A 60 0.44 -0.17 2.45
N ASP A 61 -0.42 -1.05 2.96
CA ASP A 61 -0.83 -1.05 4.36
C ASP A 61 0.38 -1.33 5.28
N THR A 62 1.26 -2.28 4.91
CA THR A 62 2.51 -2.56 5.64
C THR A 62 3.45 -1.35 5.67
N GLU A 63 3.60 -0.62 4.56
CA GLU A 63 4.47 0.57 4.53
C GLU A 63 3.87 1.74 5.34
N LEU A 64 2.55 1.88 5.35
CA LEU A 64 1.85 2.84 6.21
C LEU A 64 2.04 2.53 7.69
N GLU A 65 2.04 1.26 8.08
CA GLU A 65 2.39 0.78 9.42
C GLU A 65 3.84 1.14 9.77
N ASN A 66 4.78 0.87 8.88
CA ASN A 66 6.20 1.19 9.07
C ASN A 66 6.47 2.69 9.25
N LEU A 67 5.71 3.55 8.57
CA LEU A 67 5.82 5.02 8.70
C LEU A 67 5.16 5.55 9.99
N GLY A 68 4.55 4.69 10.79
CA GLY A 68 3.98 5.04 12.09
C GLY A 68 2.62 5.70 11.99
N ARG A 69 1.78 5.30 11.02
CA ARG A 69 0.33 5.51 11.19
C ARG A 69 -0.03 4.79 12.50
N PRO A 70 -0.60 5.47 13.50
CA PRO A 70 -1.03 4.80 14.71
C PRO A 70 -2.19 3.89 14.31
N ILE A 71 -1.87 2.66 13.94
CA ILE A 71 -2.76 1.56 14.29
C ILE A 71 -2.83 1.66 15.80
N GLU A 72 -4.03 1.90 16.33
CA GLU A 72 -4.28 1.68 17.74
C GLU A 72 -3.80 0.26 18.05
N GLU A 73 -2.61 0.19 18.63
CA GLU A 73 -1.87 -1.01 18.94
C GLU A 73 -2.62 -1.72 20.06
N LYS A 74 -3.64 -2.49 19.69
CA LYS A 74 -3.96 -3.72 20.41
C LYS A 74 -3.06 -4.82 19.87
N GLY A 75 -1.80 -4.79 20.26
CA GLY A 75 -0.90 -5.90 19.93
C GLY A 75 0.56 -5.53 19.93
N ALA A 76 1.08 -5.11 21.08
CA ALA A 76 2.48 -5.29 21.38
C ALA A 76 2.84 -6.77 21.17
N ALA A 77 3.57 -7.07 20.11
CA ALA A 77 4.39 -8.26 20.00
C ALA A 77 5.80 -7.80 19.64
N THR A 78 6.46 -7.21 20.64
CA THR A 78 7.92 -7.25 20.75
C THR A 78 8.36 -8.72 20.72
N LEU A 79 9.26 -9.07 19.80
CA LEU A 79 10.14 -10.22 19.89
C LEU A 79 11.53 -9.84 19.39
#